data_AF-A0AAV5ULU5-F1
#
_entry.id   AF-A0AAV5ULU5-F1
#
_cell.length_a   1.000
_cell.length_b   1.000
_cell.length_c   1.000
_cell.angle_alpha   90.00
_cell.angle_beta   90.00
_cell.angle_gamma   90.00
#
_symmetry.space_group_name_H-M   'P 1'
#
loop_
_entity.id
_entity.type
_entity.pdbx_description
1 polymer ?
#
loop_
_entity_poly.entity_id
_entity_poly.type
_entity_poly.pdbx_seq_one_letter_code
_entity_poly.pdbx_strand_id
1 'polypeptide(L)'
;RTMMTRRKKRRVERRRRRMRRWDIIQRKRLKLGNERKIVRYAFFQARKVRERERKKAEVRSRLEMASRAKKAKKGFLTPERKKKLRKLLMMKAAEDLKEKQRQLELERSRILNERIVPLPDLDSDDLSDVFEEMKRHVLKLEADTYDINYTVRQKDFEINELTIAVNDLRGKFVKPTLKKVSKTENKFDKLKKKESTKVDFRSTLKVVEK
;
A
#
# COMPACT_ATOMS: atom_id res chain seq x y z
N ARG A 1 -27.67 -78.07 28.25
CA ARG A 1 -26.60 -77.26 27.60
C ARG A 1 -27.07 -75.91 27.01
N THR A 2 -28.38 -75.63 26.90
CA THR A 2 -28.95 -74.47 26.16
C THR A 2 -29.18 -73.19 26.98
N MET A 3 -29.32 -73.26 28.31
CA MET A 3 -29.55 -72.07 29.16
C MET A 3 -28.28 -71.30 29.53
N MET A 4 -27.15 -71.99 29.76
CA MET A 4 -25.86 -71.34 30.06
C MET A 4 -25.35 -70.50 28.89
N THR A 5 -25.57 -70.94 27.65
CA THR A 5 -25.21 -70.20 26.43
C THR A 5 -26.09 -68.95 26.25
N ARG A 6 -27.39 -68.99 26.57
CA ARG A 6 -28.29 -67.82 26.60
C ARG A 6 -27.88 -66.77 27.65
N ARG A 7 -27.52 -67.20 28.87
CA ARG A 7 -27.02 -66.31 29.94
C ARG A 7 -25.70 -65.63 29.56
N LYS A 8 -24.74 -66.37 28.98
CA LYS A 8 -23.50 -65.81 28.42
C LYS A 8 -23.78 -64.81 27.29
N LYS A 9 -24.67 -65.14 26.33
CA LYS A 9 -25.08 -64.24 25.24
C LYS A 9 -25.67 -62.92 25.77
N ARG A 10 -26.57 -62.98 26.77
CA ARG A 10 -27.14 -61.79 27.43
C ARG A 10 -26.09 -60.94 28.14
N ARG A 11 -25.09 -61.56 28.78
CA ARG A 11 -24.00 -60.85 29.48
C ARG A 11 -23.08 -60.12 28.49
N VAL A 12 -22.75 -60.77 27.37
CA VAL A 12 -21.98 -60.16 26.25
C VAL A 12 -22.77 -59.03 25.60
N GLU A 13 -24.07 -59.20 25.38
CA GLU A 13 -24.90 -58.16 24.78
C GLU A 13 -25.09 -56.94 25.69
N ARG A 14 -25.23 -57.14 27.02
CA ARG A 14 -25.19 -56.04 28.00
C ARG A 14 -23.86 -55.30 27.97
N ARG A 15 -22.74 -56.01 27.83
CA ARG A 15 -21.39 -55.42 27.72
C ARG A 15 -21.24 -54.63 26.41
N ARG A 16 -21.74 -55.15 25.28
CA ARG A 16 -21.82 -54.44 23.99
C ARG A 16 -22.71 -53.20 24.05
N ARG A 17 -23.87 -53.27 24.73
CA ARG A 17 -24.76 -52.11 24.95
C ARG A 17 -24.09 -51.04 25.81
N ARG A 18 -23.36 -51.42 26.86
CA ARG A 18 -22.57 -50.50 27.68
C ARG A 18 -21.44 -49.84 26.88
N MET A 19 -20.71 -50.60 26.08
CA MET A 19 -19.65 -50.10 25.19
C MET A 19 -20.21 -49.12 24.15
N ARG A 20 -21.30 -49.46 23.46
CA ARG A 20 -21.99 -48.54 22.53
C ARG A 20 -22.48 -47.26 23.21
N ARG A 21 -23.06 -47.36 24.41
CA ARG A 21 -23.45 -46.17 25.20
C ARG A 21 -22.24 -45.32 25.57
N TRP A 22 -21.13 -45.94 25.97
CA TRP A 22 -19.89 -45.25 26.29
C TRP A 22 -19.30 -44.54 25.06
N ASP A 23 -19.27 -45.19 23.89
CA ASP A 23 -18.83 -44.57 22.63
C ASP A 23 -19.71 -43.38 22.22
N ILE A 24 -21.03 -43.50 22.38
CA ILE A 24 -21.98 -42.40 22.11
C ILE A 24 -21.68 -41.21 23.05
N ILE A 25 -21.42 -41.47 24.33
CA ILE A 25 -21.08 -40.43 25.31
C ILE A 25 -19.74 -39.77 24.96
N GLN A 26 -18.72 -40.55 24.60
CA GLN A 26 -17.41 -40.03 24.19
C GLN A 26 -17.53 -39.17 22.92
N ARG A 27 -18.27 -39.63 21.91
CA ARG A 27 -18.53 -38.84 20.70
C ARG A 27 -19.29 -37.55 20.99
N LYS A 28 -20.32 -37.58 21.86
CA LYS A 28 -21.03 -36.37 22.30
C LYS A 28 -20.11 -35.40 23.04
N ARG A 29 -19.24 -35.90 23.92
CA ARG A 29 -18.26 -35.07 24.65
C ARG A 29 -17.25 -34.42 23.71
N LEU A 30 -16.75 -35.16 22.73
CA LEU A 30 -15.83 -34.64 21.71
C LEU A 30 -16.51 -33.57 20.84
N LYS A 31 -17.76 -33.82 20.41
CA LYS A 31 -18.55 -32.89 19.60
C LYS A 31 -18.80 -31.57 20.34
N LEU A 32 -19.27 -31.64 21.59
CA LEU A 32 -19.44 -30.47 22.46
C LEU A 32 -18.11 -29.73 22.71
N GLY A 33 -17.01 -30.46 22.86
CA GLY A 33 -15.66 -29.88 22.98
C GLY A 33 -15.24 -29.09 21.74
N ASN A 34 -15.51 -29.63 20.54
CA ASN A 34 -15.24 -28.95 19.28
C ASN A 34 -16.17 -27.73 19.07
N GLU A 35 -17.46 -27.85 19.37
CA GLU A 35 -18.41 -26.73 19.32
C GLU A 35 -17.97 -25.58 20.23
N ARG A 36 -17.54 -25.89 21.47
CA ARG A 36 -16.99 -24.88 22.39
C ARG A 36 -15.74 -24.19 21.85
N LYS A 37 -14.84 -24.93 21.18
CA LYS A 37 -13.65 -24.36 20.52
C LYS A 37 -14.05 -23.42 19.38
N ILE A 38 -15.01 -23.82 18.55
CA ILE A 38 -15.54 -23.01 17.43
C ILE A 38 -16.15 -21.71 17.97
N VAL A 39 -17.02 -21.79 18.98
CA VAL A 39 -17.67 -20.62 19.59
C VAL A 39 -16.64 -19.67 20.20
N ARG A 40 -15.63 -20.20 20.90
CA ARG A 40 -14.55 -19.38 21.47
C ARG A 40 -13.74 -18.66 20.39
N TYR A 41 -13.43 -19.34 19.29
CA TYR A 41 -12.73 -18.75 18.15
C TYR A 41 -13.58 -17.67 17.45
N ALA A 42 -14.86 -17.94 17.22
CA ALA A 42 -15.79 -16.97 16.65
C ALA A 42 -15.94 -15.72 17.53
N PHE A 43 -16.05 -15.90 18.85
CA PHE A 43 -16.12 -14.78 19.80
C PHE A 43 -14.84 -13.93 19.79
N PHE A 44 -13.67 -14.56 19.73
CA PHE A 44 -12.39 -13.87 19.63
C PHE A 44 -12.28 -13.05 18.32
N GLN A 45 -12.68 -13.62 17.19
CA GLN A 45 -12.69 -12.91 15.90
C GLN A 45 -13.69 -11.75 15.90
N ALA A 46 -14.90 -11.96 16.45
CA ALA A 46 -15.90 -10.90 16.61
C ALA A 46 -15.42 -9.77 17.53
N ARG A 47 -14.62 -10.07 18.57
CA ARG A 47 -13.99 -9.05 19.42
C ARG A 47 -12.96 -8.23 18.64
N LYS A 48 -12.09 -8.88 17.86
CA LYS A 48 -11.12 -8.21 16.97
C LYS A 48 -11.79 -7.33 15.91
N VAL A 49 -12.89 -7.78 15.33
CA VAL A 49 -13.67 -6.98 14.35
C VAL A 49 -14.28 -5.76 15.05
N ARG A 50 -14.96 -5.93 16.19
CA ARG A 50 -15.54 -4.82 16.96
C ARG A 50 -14.50 -3.79 17.39
N GLU A 51 -13.30 -4.22 17.82
CA GLU A 51 -12.23 -3.29 18.15
C GLU A 51 -11.73 -2.51 16.92
N ARG A 52 -11.59 -3.17 15.76
CA ARG A 52 -11.25 -2.49 14.51
C ARG A 52 -12.34 -1.49 14.10
N GLU A 53 -13.61 -1.84 14.23
CA GLU A 53 -14.73 -0.94 13.92
C GLU A 53 -14.79 0.26 14.86
N ARG A 54 -14.55 0.06 16.16
CA ARG A 54 -14.43 1.16 17.14
C ARG A 54 -13.31 2.11 16.77
N LYS A 55 -12.11 1.60 16.46
CA LYS A 55 -10.98 2.42 15.99
C LYS A 55 -11.32 3.16 14.69
N LYS A 56 -11.97 2.50 13.73
CA LYS A 56 -12.44 3.12 12.48
C LYS A 56 -13.48 4.23 12.73
N ALA A 57 -14.38 4.05 13.70
CA ALA A 57 -15.40 5.04 14.05
C ALA A 57 -14.80 6.25 14.77
N GLU A 58 -13.86 6.02 15.68
CA GLU A 58 -13.14 7.07 16.40
C GLU A 58 -12.31 7.95 15.44
N VAL A 59 -11.54 7.32 14.54
CA VAL A 59 -10.78 8.05 13.50
C VAL A 59 -11.71 8.87 12.61
N ARG A 60 -12.85 8.31 12.22
CA ARG A 60 -13.87 9.03 11.43
C ARG A 60 -14.45 10.22 12.19
N SER A 61 -14.84 10.03 13.45
CA SER A 61 -15.35 11.09 14.32
C SER A 61 -14.33 12.21 14.50
N ARG A 62 -13.06 11.88 14.76
CA ARG A 62 -11.96 12.85 14.86
C ARG A 62 -11.77 13.65 13.57
N LEU A 63 -11.80 12.98 12.41
CA LEU A 63 -11.68 13.64 11.11
C LEU A 63 -12.88 14.54 10.81
N GLU A 64 -14.09 14.13 11.19
CA GLU A 64 -15.31 14.92 11.03
C GLU A 64 -15.30 16.16 11.94
N MET A 65 -14.93 16.00 13.21
CA MET A 65 -14.76 17.10 14.16
C MET A 65 -13.71 18.11 13.66
N ALA A 66 -12.57 17.63 13.16
CA ALA A 66 -11.55 18.50 12.55
C ALA A 66 -12.07 19.24 11.30
N SER A 67 -12.95 18.60 10.51
CA SER A 67 -13.58 19.23 9.34
C SER A 67 -14.63 20.28 9.74
N ARG A 68 -15.46 20.00 10.75
CA ARG A 68 -16.43 20.95 11.32
C ARG A 68 -15.73 22.16 11.95
N ALA A 69 -14.65 21.93 12.70
CA ALA A 69 -13.84 22.99 13.28
C ALA A 69 -13.21 23.92 12.22
N LYS A 70 -12.85 23.39 11.04
CA LYS A 70 -12.38 24.21 9.90
C LYS A 70 -13.48 25.07 9.27
N LYS A 71 -14.76 24.65 9.35
CA LYS A 71 -15.91 25.43 8.86
C LYS A 71 -16.32 26.54 9.84
N ALA A 72 -16.11 26.35 11.14
CA ALA A 72 -16.47 27.31 12.19
C ALA A 72 -15.58 28.56 12.22
N LYS A 73 -14.34 28.51 11.70
CA LYS A 73 -13.46 29.69 11.59
C LYS A 73 -13.81 30.54 10.36
N LYS A 74 -14.99 31.16 10.40
CA LYS A 74 -15.48 32.18 9.44
C LYS A 74 -15.12 33.56 10.00
N GLY A 75 -13.95 34.11 9.66
CA GLY A 75 -13.62 35.49 10.07
C GLY A 75 -12.21 36.00 9.81
N PHE A 76 -11.18 35.16 9.66
CA PHE A 76 -9.79 35.66 9.64
C PHE A 76 -9.33 36.25 8.29
N LEU A 77 -10.02 35.98 7.18
CA LEU A 77 -9.55 36.38 5.85
C LEU A 77 -10.71 36.49 4.85
N THR A 78 -10.72 37.55 4.03
CA THR A 78 -11.68 37.64 2.91
C THR A 78 -11.49 36.44 1.96
N PRO A 79 -12.57 35.90 1.36
CA PRO A 79 -12.48 34.77 0.44
C PRO A 79 -11.49 35.02 -0.72
N GLU A 80 -11.42 36.25 -1.21
CA GLU A 80 -10.49 36.69 -2.26
C GLU A 80 -9.03 36.63 -1.82
N ARG A 81 -8.70 37.19 -0.65
CA ARG A 81 -7.33 37.13 -0.10
C ARG A 81 -6.91 35.68 0.18
N LYS A 82 -7.84 34.81 0.60
CA LYS A 82 -7.60 33.36 0.76
C LYS A 82 -7.31 32.68 -0.57
N LYS A 83 -8.01 33.04 -1.64
CA LYS A 83 -7.75 32.52 -2.99
C LYS A 83 -6.38 32.96 -3.51
N LYS A 84 -6.04 34.25 -3.36
CA LYS A 84 -4.72 34.80 -3.73
C LYS A 84 -3.59 34.10 -2.97
N LEU A 85 -3.75 33.91 -1.66
CA LEU A 85 -2.76 33.21 -0.84
C LEU A 85 -2.56 31.75 -1.26
N ARG A 86 -3.63 31.00 -1.52
CA ARG A 86 -3.50 29.61 -2.03
C ARG A 86 -2.74 29.56 -3.36
N LYS A 87 -3.00 30.51 -4.26
CA LYS A 87 -2.28 30.63 -5.54
C LYS A 87 -0.79 30.85 -5.28
N LEU A 88 -0.43 31.81 -4.42
CA LEU A 88 0.97 32.10 -4.08
C LEU A 88 1.67 30.90 -3.44
N LEU A 89 0.99 30.18 -2.53
CA LEU A 89 1.54 28.96 -1.91
C LEU A 89 1.76 27.84 -2.92
N MET A 90 0.83 27.64 -3.87
CA MET A 90 1.00 26.65 -4.94
C MET A 90 2.13 27.04 -5.91
N MET A 91 2.26 28.33 -6.24
CA MET A 91 3.34 28.83 -7.09
C MET A 91 4.70 28.62 -6.42
N LYS A 92 4.84 29.00 -5.15
CA LYS A 92 6.06 28.78 -4.38
C LYS A 92 6.37 27.28 -4.25
N ALA A 93 5.38 26.45 -3.90
CA ALA A 93 5.61 25.00 -3.80
C ALA A 93 6.05 24.36 -5.14
N ALA A 94 5.55 24.87 -6.27
CA ALA A 94 5.97 24.41 -7.59
C ALA A 94 7.39 24.86 -7.93
N GLU A 95 7.78 26.07 -7.53
CA GLU A 95 9.13 26.60 -7.67
C GLU A 95 10.12 25.82 -6.79
N ASP A 96 9.82 25.66 -5.50
CA ASP A 96 10.62 24.88 -4.56
C ASP A 96 10.81 23.42 -5.04
N LEU A 97 9.77 22.82 -5.63
CA LEU A 97 9.86 21.47 -6.20
C LEU A 97 10.82 21.40 -7.39
N LYS A 98 10.80 22.41 -8.28
CA LYS A 98 11.73 22.50 -9.42
C LYS A 98 13.15 22.75 -8.96
N GLU A 99 13.34 23.62 -7.97
CA GLU A 99 14.65 23.90 -7.41
C GLU A 99 15.24 22.65 -6.77
N LYS A 100 14.46 21.92 -5.98
CA LYS A 100 14.89 20.65 -5.39
C LYS A 100 15.26 19.61 -6.46
N GLN A 101 14.50 19.53 -7.55
CA GLN A 101 14.84 18.66 -8.68
C GLN A 101 16.16 19.06 -9.33
N ARG A 102 16.39 20.37 -9.53
CA ARG A 102 17.66 20.88 -10.08
C ARG A 102 18.83 20.55 -9.15
N GLN A 103 18.69 20.79 -7.85
CA GLN A 103 19.71 20.46 -6.86
C GLN A 103 20.02 18.97 -6.84
N LEU A 104 19.00 18.11 -6.86
CA LEU A 104 19.17 16.67 -6.89
C LEU A 104 19.86 16.19 -8.18
N GLU A 105 19.58 16.82 -9.33
CA GLU A 105 20.26 16.50 -10.58
C GLU A 105 21.73 16.97 -10.58
N LEU A 106 22.01 18.15 -10.02
CA LEU A 106 23.38 18.66 -9.85
C LEU A 106 24.18 17.77 -8.89
N GLU A 107 23.58 17.39 -7.76
CA GLU A 107 24.19 16.48 -6.79
C GLU A 107 24.40 15.10 -7.39
N ARG A 108 23.43 14.59 -8.16
CA ARG A 108 23.58 13.34 -8.91
C ARG A 108 24.75 13.41 -9.88
N SER A 109 24.84 14.48 -10.68
CA SER A 109 25.94 14.69 -11.61
C SER A 109 27.30 14.74 -10.88
N ARG A 110 27.38 15.47 -9.78
CA ARG A 110 28.57 15.53 -8.93
C ARG A 110 28.98 14.15 -8.41
N ILE A 111 28.05 13.40 -7.82
CA ILE A 111 28.31 12.07 -7.27
C ILE A 111 28.72 11.09 -8.38
N LEU A 112 28.11 11.17 -9.56
CA LEU A 112 28.51 10.34 -10.71
C LEU A 112 29.94 10.67 -11.15
N ASN A 113 30.30 11.94 -11.24
CA ASN A 113 31.67 12.35 -11.57
C ASN A 113 32.69 11.91 -10.51
N GLU A 114 32.31 11.90 -9.23
CA GLU A 114 33.17 11.43 -8.13
C GLU A 114 33.30 9.89 -8.10
N ARG A 115 32.25 9.14 -8.48
CA ARG A 115 32.22 7.66 -8.41
C ARG A 115 32.69 6.96 -9.68
N ILE A 116 32.45 7.56 -10.84
CA ILE A 116 32.87 6.98 -12.11
C ILE A 116 34.37 7.21 -12.23
N VAL A 117 35.13 6.12 -12.17
CA VAL A 117 36.57 6.15 -12.42
C VAL A 117 36.77 6.52 -13.90
N PRO A 118 37.59 7.55 -14.21
CA PRO A 118 37.90 7.88 -15.59
C PRO A 118 38.64 6.71 -16.24
N LEU A 119 38.45 6.55 -17.56
CA LEU A 119 39.14 5.48 -18.27
C LEU A 119 40.66 5.74 -18.22
N PRO A 120 41.48 4.76 -17.80
CA PRO A 120 42.93 4.90 -17.81
C PRO A 120 43.48 4.95 -19.24
N ASP A 121 44.72 5.42 -19.36
CA ASP A 121 45.39 5.53 -20.67
C ASP A 121 45.80 4.13 -21.16
N LEU A 122 45.20 3.72 -22.28
CA LEU A 122 45.30 2.34 -22.78
C LEU A 122 46.64 2.05 -23.47
N ASP A 123 47.42 3.10 -23.79
CA ASP A 123 48.68 2.98 -24.53
C ASP A 123 49.91 2.83 -23.60
N SER A 124 49.80 3.19 -22.31
CA SER A 124 50.90 3.19 -21.34
C SER A 124 50.83 2.10 -20.27
N ASP A 125 49.62 1.62 -19.96
CA ASP A 125 49.37 0.79 -18.79
C ASP A 125 49.31 -0.71 -19.15
N ASP A 126 49.59 -1.59 -18.17
CA ASP A 126 49.38 -3.02 -18.35
C ASP A 126 47.87 -3.31 -18.45
N LEU A 127 47.42 -3.48 -19.69
CA LEU A 127 46.01 -3.71 -20.05
C LEU A 127 45.38 -4.87 -19.26
N SER A 128 46.16 -5.88 -18.87
CA SER A 128 45.65 -7.02 -18.11
C SER A 128 45.25 -6.62 -16.69
N ASP A 129 46.11 -5.87 -16.00
CA ASP A 129 45.89 -5.43 -14.63
C ASP A 129 44.72 -4.43 -14.55
N VAL A 130 44.67 -3.49 -15.49
CA VAL A 130 43.58 -2.52 -15.63
C VAL A 130 42.24 -3.24 -15.83
N PHE A 131 42.20 -4.27 -16.69
CA PHE A 131 41.00 -5.05 -16.92
C PHE A 131 40.53 -5.79 -15.66
N GLU A 132 41.45 -6.42 -14.92
CA GLU A 132 41.11 -7.12 -13.68
C GLU A 132 40.61 -6.19 -12.58
N GLU A 133 41.18 -4.99 -12.45
CA GLU A 133 40.70 -3.97 -11.52
C GLU A 133 39.29 -3.48 -11.88
N MET A 134 39.06 -3.09 -13.13
CA MET A 134 37.74 -2.65 -13.59
C MET A 134 36.69 -3.74 -13.43
N LYS A 135 37.04 -5.00 -13.75
CA LYS A 135 36.15 -6.16 -13.56
C LYS A 135 35.77 -6.33 -12.09
N ARG A 136 36.72 -6.26 -11.16
CA ARG A 136 36.45 -6.33 -9.71
C ARG A 136 35.53 -5.19 -9.26
N HIS A 137 35.76 -3.98 -9.76
CA HIS A 137 34.94 -2.83 -9.43
C HIS A 137 33.49 -3.00 -9.91
N VAL A 138 33.28 -3.45 -11.14
CA VAL A 138 31.94 -3.73 -11.69
C VAL A 138 31.21 -4.80 -10.87
N LEU A 139 31.89 -5.90 -10.52
CA LEU A 139 31.28 -6.97 -9.71
C LEU A 139 30.82 -6.45 -8.34
N LYS A 140 31.60 -5.57 -7.70
CA LYS A 140 31.21 -4.93 -6.44
C LYS A 140 30.00 -4.01 -6.62
N LEU A 141 29.99 -3.18 -7.66
CA LEU A 141 28.88 -2.26 -7.95
C LEU A 141 27.57 -3.01 -8.25
N GLU A 142 27.65 -4.16 -8.93
CA GLU A 142 26.50 -5.03 -9.18
C GLU A 142 25.92 -5.61 -7.87
N ALA A 143 26.79 -6.05 -6.96
CA ALA A 143 26.36 -6.51 -5.64
C ALA A 143 25.67 -5.39 -4.84
N ASP A 144 26.29 -4.21 -4.77
CA ASP A 144 25.72 -3.05 -4.08
C ASP A 144 24.38 -2.63 -4.70
N THR A 145 24.29 -2.66 -6.04
CA THR A 145 23.06 -2.34 -6.78
C THR A 145 21.94 -3.32 -6.45
N TYR A 146 22.24 -4.62 -6.32
CA TYR A 146 21.27 -5.61 -5.90
C TYR A 146 20.73 -5.33 -4.49
N ASP A 147 21.62 -5.08 -3.52
CA ASP A 147 21.23 -4.84 -2.12
C ASP A 147 20.39 -3.56 -1.96
N ILE A 148 20.77 -2.49 -2.65
CA ILE A 148 20.00 -1.23 -2.68
C ILE A 148 18.63 -1.48 -3.29
N ASN A 149 18.55 -2.14 -4.45
CA ASN A 149 17.28 -2.42 -5.11
C ASN A 149 16.36 -3.31 -4.27
N TYR A 150 16.92 -4.31 -3.58
CA TYR A 150 16.17 -5.16 -2.67
C TYR A 150 15.56 -4.34 -1.52
N THR A 151 16.38 -3.47 -0.90
CA THR A 151 15.94 -2.59 0.18
C THR A 151 14.83 -1.64 -0.27
N VAL A 152 14.99 -1.01 -1.44
CA VAL A 152 13.96 -0.13 -2.03
C VAL A 152 12.66 -0.89 -2.25
N ARG A 153 12.71 -2.08 -2.83
CA ARG A 153 11.51 -2.92 -3.03
C ARG A 153 10.82 -3.26 -1.70
N GLN A 154 11.58 -3.63 -0.67
CA GLN A 154 11.02 -3.92 0.65
C GLN A 154 10.32 -2.70 1.24
N LYS A 155 10.89 -1.51 1.08
CA LYS A 155 10.29 -0.25 1.53
C LYS A 155 9.04 0.12 0.72
N ASP A 156 9.04 -0.12 -0.59
CA ASP A 156 7.84 0.07 -1.41
C ASP A 156 6.69 -0.83 -0.97
N PHE A 157 6.98 -2.10 -0.65
CA PHE A 157 5.99 -3.02 -0.08
C PHE A 157 5.46 -2.52 1.26
N GLU A 158 6.35 -2.08 2.16
CA GLU A 158 5.98 -1.54 3.47
C GLU A 158 5.07 -0.30 3.33
N ILE A 159 5.42 0.63 2.44
CA ILE A 159 4.61 1.82 2.14
C ILE A 159 3.24 1.43 1.59
N ASN A 160 3.18 0.45 0.69
CA ASN A 160 1.92 -0.01 0.12
C ASN A 160 1.01 -0.63 1.19
N GLU A 161 1.55 -1.50 2.05
CA GLU A 161 0.81 -2.10 3.17
C GLU A 161 0.29 -1.04 4.14
N LEU A 162 1.14 -0.08 4.52
CA LEU A 162 0.72 1.03 5.39
C LEU A 162 -0.35 1.91 4.71
N THR A 163 -0.23 2.14 3.40
CA THR A 163 -1.20 2.91 2.63
C THR A 163 -2.57 2.21 2.63
N ILE A 164 -2.59 0.89 2.41
CA ILE A 164 -3.82 0.07 2.49
C ILE A 164 -4.42 0.16 3.91
N ALA A 165 -3.60 -0.03 4.95
CA ALA A 165 -4.06 0.02 6.34
C ALA A 165 -4.67 1.39 6.71
N VAL A 166 -4.02 2.49 6.31
CA VAL A 166 -4.52 3.85 6.54
C VAL A 166 -5.83 4.09 5.79
N ASN A 167 -5.97 3.63 4.55
CA ASN A 167 -7.19 3.78 3.77
C ASN A 167 -8.36 3.01 4.39
N ASP A 168 -8.13 1.77 4.82
CA ASP A 168 -9.12 0.94 5.51
C ASP A 168 -9.59 1.56 6.82
N LEU A 169 -8.68 2.21 7.56
CA LEU A 169 -8.98 2.90 8.82
C LEU A 169 -9.82 4.16 8.60
N ARG A 170 -9.52 4.92 7.54
CA ARG A 170 -10.26 6.15 7.20
C ARG A 170 -11.69 5.86 6.72
N GLY A 171 -11.98 4.62 6.31
CA GLY A 171 -13.33 4.18 5.91
C GLY A 171 -13.84 4.82 4.61
N LYS A 172 -13.02 5.68 3.99
CA LYS A 172 -13.25 6.18 2.65
C LYS A 172 -12.54 5.21 1.73
N PHE A 173 -13.26 4.21 1.22
CA PHE A 173 -12.83 3.53 0.01
C PHE A 173 -12.72 4.63 -1.06
N VAL A 174 -11.52 5.15 -1.25
CA VAL A 174 -11.23 6.08 -2.34
C VAL A 174 -11.31 5.19 -3.56
N LYS A 175 -12.52 4.99 -4.09
CA LYS A 175 -12.70 4.39 -5.42
C LYS A 175 -11.86 5.28 -6.32
N PRO A 176 -10.69 4.81 -6.83
CA PRO A 176 -9.94 5.62 -7.76
C PRO A 176 -10.93 5.92 -8.88
N THR A 177 -11.21 7.19 -9.14
CA THR A 177 -12.08 7.55 -10.24
C THR A 177 -11.35 7.05 -11.47
N LEU A 178 -11.86 5.95 -12.04
CA LEU A 178 -11.30 5.36 -13.25
C LEU A 178 -11.46 6.41 -14.34
N LYS A 179 -10.46 7.28 -14.48
CA LYS A 179 -10.39 8.20 -15.60
C LYS A 179 -10.17 7.32 -16.83
N LYS A 180 -10.97 7.53 -17.86
CA LYS A 180 -10.71 6.97 -19.19
C LYS A 180 -9.40 7.60 -19.67
N VAL A 181 -8.29 6.96 -19.34
CA VAL A 181 -6.97 7.33 -19.86
C VAL A 181 -6.86 6.66 -21.21
N SER A 182 -7.27 7.33 -22.28
CA SER A 182 -6.94 6.83 -23.61
C SER A 182 -5.43 6.95 -23.77
N LYS A 183 -4.76 5.82 -24.07
CA LYS A 183 -3.31 5.77 -24.30
C LYS A 183 -2.91 6.57 -25.56
N THR A 184 -3.88 6.91 -26.41
CA THR A 184 -3.71 7.49 -27.73
C THR A 184 -4.20 8.95 -27.87
N GLU A 185 -5.28 9.43 -27.22
CA GLU A 185 -5.72 10.84 -27.43
C GLU A 185 -4.64 11.82 -27.00
N ASN A 186 -3.99 11.59 -25.86
CA ASN A 186 -2.94 12.49 -25.36
C ASN A 186 -1.70 12.54 -26.29
N LYS A 187 -1.49 11.54 -27.15
CA LYS A 187 -0.40 11.52 -28.15
C LYS A 187 -0.81 12.26 -29.41
N PHE A 188 -2.07 12.11 -29.87
CA PHE A 188 -2.61 12.87 -31.00
C PHE A 188 -2.82 14.36 -30.67
N ASP A 189 -3.16 14.69 -29.43
CA ASP A 189 -3.21 16.07 -28.93
C ASP A 189 -1.87 16.78 -29.02
N LYS A 190 -0.74 16.09 -28.86
CA LYS A 190 0.59 16.69 -29.03
C LYS A 190 0.88 17.03 -30.49
N LEU A 191 0.34 16.28 -31.43
CA LEU A 191 0.42 16.59 -32.86
C LEU A 191 -0.47 17.80 -33.19
N LYS A 192 -1.69 17.87 -32.63
CA LYS A 192 -2.62 19.01 -32.84
C LYS A 192 -2.24 20.29 -32.06
N LYS A 193 -1.58 20.16 -30.89
CA LYS A 193 -1.10 21.29 -30.05
C LYS A 193 0.17 21.96 -30.59
N LYS A 194 0.87 21.36 -31.56
CA LYS A 194 1.94 22.08 -32.29
C LYS A 194 1.37 23.22 -33.14
N GLU A 195 0.11 23.12 -33.58
CA GLU A 195 -0.57 24.17 -34.36
C GLU A 195 -1.46 25.09 -33.51
N SER A 196 -1.82 24.70 -32.28
CA SER A 196 -2.66 25.51 -31.41
C SER A 196 -2.08 25.65 -30.01
N THR A 197 -1.71 26.89 -29.67
CA THR A 197 -1.34 27.33 -28.33
C THR A 197 -2.42 26.92 -27.34
N LYS A 198 -2.11 25.89 -26.53
CA LYS A 198 -2.76 25.48 -25.28
C LYS A 198 -4.28 25.65 -25.27
N VAL A 199 -5.02 24.54 -25.44
CA VAL A 199 -6.48 24.45 -25.22
C VAL A 199 -6.87 25.16 -23.92
N ASP A 200 -7.23 26.44 -24.02
CA ASP A 200 -7.64 27.29 -22.93
C ASP A 200 -9.16 27.27 -22.94
N PHE A 201 -9.80 26.95 -21.81
CA PHE A 201 -11.26 26.94 -21.72
C PHE A 201 -11.89 28.28 -22.11
N ARG A 202 -11.10 29.36 -22.09
CA ARG A 202 -11.49 30.69 -22.52
C ARG A 202 -11.65 30.84 -24.04
N SER A 203 -10.96 30.04 -24.85
CA SER A 203 -11.02 30.17 -26.32
C SER A 203 -12.37 29.73 -26.91
N THR A 204 -13.10 28.87 -26.19
CA THR A 204 -14.47 28.45 -26.54
C THR A 204 -15.56 29.42 -26.05
N LEU A 205 -15.21 30.47 -25.32
CA LEU A 205 -16.18 31.46 -24.85
C LEU A 205 -16.28 32.61 -25.86
N LYS A 206 -17.51 32.96 -26.27
CA LYS A 206 -17.76 34.17 -27.05
C LYS A 206 -17.38 35.40 -26.21
N VAL A 207 -16.44 36.20 -26.70
CA VAL A 207 -16.16 37.52 -26.13
C VAL A 207 -17.24 38.48 -26.63
N VAL A 208 -17.92 39.17 -25.73
CA VAL A 208 -18.82 40.27 -26.09
C VAL A 208 -17.96 41.53 -26.13
N GLU A 209 -17.89 42.16 -27.30
CA GLU A 209 -17.26 43.47 -27.46
C GLU A 209 -18.07 44.51 -26.68
N LYS A 210 -17.37 45.38 -25.96
CA LYS A 210 -17.96 46.53 -25.26
C LYS A 210 -17.87 47.74 -26.16
#